data_AF-A0A2E9HWD0-F1
#
_entry.id   AF-A0A2E9HWD0-F1
#
_cell.length_a   1.000
_cell.length_b   1.000
_cell.length_c   1.000
_cell.angle_alpha   90.00
_cell.angle_beta   90.00
_cell.angle_gamma   90.00
#
_symmetry.space_group_name_H-M   'P 1'
#
loop_
_entity.id
_entity.type
_entity.pdbx_description
1 polymer ?
#
loop_
_entity_poly.entity_id
_entity_poly.type
_entity_poly.pdbx_seq_one_letter_code
_entity_poly.pdbx_strand_id
1 'polypeptide(L)'
;MRVSISHNTIRKGFLFKTTYYEVTLSVALTHEEKQIIRQRNLQKTKLVDRCPATARNDDRDEKFELRVEHLMDGRTDRFLCATPSKAKIYEEDLLVMLRQMKLWLTDNAETGSGTVIEL
;
A
#
# COMPACT_ATOMS: atom_id res chain seq x y z
N MET A 1 -7.67 -5.22 -10.20
CA MET A 1 -6.70 -4.30 -9.58
C MET A 1 -5.69 -3.76 -10.58
N ARG A 2 -5.53 -2.44 -10.65
CA ARG A 2 -4.48 -1.74 -11.41
C ARG A 2 -3.60 -0.95 -10.44
N VAL A 3 -2.29 -1.02 -10.62
CA VAL A 3 -1.30 -0.38 -9.77
C VAL A 3 -0.51 0.65 -10.58
N SER A 4 -0.27 1.82 -10.01
CA SER A 4 0.63 2.83 -10.55
C SER A 4 1.62 3.23 -9.45
N ILE A 5 2.92 3.15 -9.78
CA ILE A 5 4.01 3.58 -8.91
C ILE A 5 4.83 4.62 -9.67
N SER A 6 5.17 5.72 -9.02
CA SER A 6 6.05 6.75 -9.58
C SER A 6 7.09 7.21 -8.56
N HIS A 7 8.24 7.64 -9.06
CA HIS A 7 9.38 8.08 -8.25
C HIS A 7 9.62 9.56 -8.49
N ASN A 8 9.68 10.34 -7.41
CA ASN A 8 9.96 11.77 -7.45
C ASN A 8 11.17 12.09 -6.58
N THR A 9 12.02 13.01 -7.03
CA THR A 9 13.10 13.56 -6.18
C THR A 9 12.62 14.85 -5.53
N ILE A 10 12.66 14.92 -4.21
CA ILE A 10 12.18 16.06 -3.43
C ILE A 10 13.34 16.63 -2.62
N ARG A 11 13.47 17.96 -2.59
CA ARG A 11 14.41 18.66 -1.70
C ARG A 11 13.64 19.37 -0.60
N LYS A 12 13.92 19.07 0.66
CA LYS A 12 13.28 19.71 1.84
C LYS A 12 14.32 20.39 2.72
N GLY A 13 13.97 21.54 3.31
CA GLY A 13 14.83 22.30 4.23
C GLY A 13 14.95 23.78 3.83
N PHE A 14 15.04 24.66 4.84
CA PHE A 14 15.05 26.11 4.65
C PHE A 14 16.46 26.66 4.34
N LEU A 15 17.47 26.26 5.12
CA LEU A 15 18.88 26.67 4.95
C LEU A 15 19.75 25.56 4.35
N PHE A 16 19.57 24.31 4.80
CA PHE A 16 20.24 23.13 4.25
C PHE A 16 19.19 22.18 3.66
N LYS A 17 19.19 22.04 2.33
CA LYS A 17 18.23 21.19 1.62
C LYS A 17 18.71 19.74 1.62
N THR A 18 17.96 18.87 2.26
CA THR A 18 18.13 17.41 2.17
C THR A 18 17.35 16.88 0.98
N THR A 19 17.97 16.00 0.20
CA THR A 19 17.32 15.32 -0.93
C THR A 19 16.68 14.02 -0.43
N TYR A 20 15.43 13.80 -0.81
CA TYR A 20 14.64 12.61 -0.56
C TYR A 20 14.11 12.05 -1.88
N TYR A 21 13.77 10.77 -1.86
CA TYR A 21 13.24 10.04 -3.00
C TYR A 21 11.85 9.53 -2.61
N GLU A 22 10.82 10.19 -3.13
CA GLU A 22 9.43 9.86 -2.87
C GLU A 22 8.99 8.74 -3.81
N VAL A 23 8.37 7.71 -3.24
CA VAL A 23 7.63 6.69 -3.96
C VAL A 23 6.14 6.96 -3.76
N THR A 24 5.44 7.21 -4.86
CA THR A 24 4.00 7.46 -4.88
C THR A 24 3.28 6.22 -5.41
N LEU A 25 2.34 5.70 -4.64
CA LEU A 25 1.54 4.53 -4.96
C LEU A 25 0.07 4.91 -5.11
N SER A 26 -0.53 4.50 -6.23
CA SER A 26 -1.98 4.56 -6.44
C SER A 26 -2.50 3.20 -6.89
N VAL A 27 -3.54 2.72 -6.23
CA VAL A 27 -4.18 1.43 -6.56
C VAL A 27 -5.64 1.66 -6.93
N ALA A 28 -6.01 1.21 -8.12
CA ALA A 28 -7.40 1.18 -8.56
C ALA A 28 -7.95 -0.24 -8.41
N LEU A 29 -8.77 -0.42 -7.38
CA LEU A 29 -9.52 -1.65 -7.10
C LEU A 29 -10.84 -1.65 -7.88
N THR A 30 -11.22 -2.82 -8.39
CA THR A 30 -12.54 -3.02 -9.02
C THR A 30 -13.65 -2.96 -7.96
N HIS A 31 -14.91 -2.88 -8.41
CA HIS A 31 -16.04 -2.91 -7.48
C HIS A 31 -16.06 -4.22 -6.68
N GLU A 32 -15.85 -5.36 -7.33
CA GLU A 32 -15.78 -6.69 -6.71
C GLU A 32 -14.68 -6.78 -5.65
N GLU A 33 -13.46 -6.35 -5.98
CA GLU A 33 -12.32 -6.34 -5.04
C GLU A 33 -12.64 -5.50 -3.79
N LYS A 34 -13.28 -4.34 -3.98
CA LYS A 34 -13.72 -3.49 -2.85
C LYS A 34 -14.79 -4.16 -1.99
N GLN A 35 -15.72 -4.92 -2.59
CA GLN A 35 -16.74 -5.66 -1.84
C GLN A 35 -16.11 -6.76 -1.00
N ILE A 36 -15.18 -7.55 -1.57
CA ILE A 36 -14.47 -8.60 -0.86
C ILE A 36 -13.72 -8.03 0.36
N ILE A 37 -12.99 -6.92 0.17
CA ILE A 37 -12.28 -6.23 1.26
C ILE A 37 -13.23 -5.84 2.40
N ARG A 38 -14.43 -5.33 2.07
CA ARG A 38 -15.43 -4.92 3.06
C ARG A 38 -16.07 -6.11 3.76
N GLN A 39 -16.52 -7.11 3.01
CA GLN A 39 -17.20 -8.31 3.54
C GLN A 39 -16.29 -9.12 4.46
N ARG A 40 -15.00 -9.19 4.14
CA ARG A 40 -14.00 -9.94 4.91
C ARG A 40 -13.29 -9.08 5.96
N ASN A 41 -13.69 -7.81 6.14
CA ASN A 41 -13.09 -6.86 7.08
C ASN A 41 -11.56 -6.70 6.94
N LEU A 42 -11.06 -6.71 5.70
CA LEU A 42 -9.62 -6.68 5.39
C LEU A 42 -9.01 -5.27 5.42
N GLN A 43 -9.82 -4.25 5.70
CA GLN A 43 -9.39 -2.85 5.64
C GLN A 43 -8.21 -2.55 6.57
N LYS A 44 -8.22 -3.15 7.76
CA LYS A 44 -7.17 -3.00 8.76
C LYS A 44 -5.97 -3.90 8.52
N THR A 45 -6.00 -4.77 7.52
CA THR A 45 -4.87 -5.66 7.23
C THR A 45 -3.65 -4.84 6.86
N LYS A 46 -2.56 -5.10 7.57
CA LYS A 46 -1.26 -4.51 7.32
C LYS A 46 -0.63 -5.16 6.10
N LEU A 47 -0.20 -4.33 5.16
CA LEU A 47 0.50 -4.76 3.95
C LEU A 47 2.01 -4.65 4.14
N VAL A 48 2.47 -3.52 4.70
CA VAL A 48 3.91 -3.25 4.86
C VAL A 48 4.17 -2.45 6.12
N ASP A 49 5.13 -2.91 6.91
CA ASP A 49 5.82 -2.09 7.93
C ASP A 49 6.87 -1.21 7.24
N ARG A 50 6.78 0.10 7.43
CA ARG A 50 7.69 1.05 6.80
C ARG A 50 8.00 2.19 7.74
N CYS A 51 9.18 2.76 7.61
CA CYS A 51 9.62 3.90 8.41
C CYS A 51 10.20 4.97 7.46
N PRO A 52 9.55 6.14 7.31
CA PRO A 52 9.99 7.13 6.33
C PRO A 52 11.35 7.71 6.74
N ALA A 53 12.11 8.19 5.76
CA ALA A 53 13.43 8.78 5.99
C ALA A 53 13.42 10.04 6.88
N THR A 54 12.24 10.59 7.16
CA THR A 54 12.04 11.74 8.04
C THR A 54 11.63 11.35 9.46
N ALA A 55 11.40 10.06 9.73
CA ALA A 55 10.99 9.60 11.06
C ALA A 55 12.12 9.78 12.08
N ARG A 56 11.75 10.18 13.28
CA ARG A 56 12.63 10.22 14.46
C ARG A 56 12.63 8.83 15.09
N ASN A 57 13.69 8.49 15.83
CA ASN A 57 13.83 7.17 16.48
C ASN A 57 12.67 6.84 17.46
N ASP A 58 11.96 7.84 17.97
CA ASP A 58 10.83 7.67 18.90
C ASP A 58 9.45 7.70 18.20
N ASP A 59 9.41 7.79 16.88
CA ASP A 59 8.13 7.78 16.16
C ASP A 59 7.53 6.37 16.21
N ARG A 60 6.22 6.28 16.51
CA ARG A 60 5.52 5.00 16.60
C ARG A 60 5.34 4.39 15.21
N ASP A 61 5.85 3.17 15.03
CA ASP A 61 5.83 2.43 13.75
C ASP A 61 4.42 2.29 13.15
N GLU A 62 3.39 2.14 13.98
CA GLU A 62 1.99 1.99 13.55
C GLU A 62 1.49 3.13 12.65
N LYS A 63 1.98 4.35 12.87
CA LYS A 63 1.57 5.54 12.07
C LYS A 63 2.09 5.48 10.64
N PHE A 64 3.14 4.70 10.42
CA PHE A 64 3.78 4.63 9.13
C PHE A 64 3.36 3.41 8.35
N GLU A 65 2.66 2.44 8.93
CA GLU A 65 2.22 1.24 8.23
C GLU A 65 1.39 1.54 6.96
N LEU A 66 1.61 0.74 5.92
CA LEU A 66 0.68 0.70 4.78
C LEU A 66 -0.39 -0.36 5.07
N ARG A 67 -1.65 0.07 5.13
CA ARG A 67 -2.82 -0.81 5.31
C ARG A 67 -3.69 -0.80 4.06
N VAL A 68 -4.53 -1.82 3.91
CA VAL A 68 -5.46 -1.92 2.76
C VAL A 68 -6.36 -0.69 2.66
N GLU A 69 -6.81 -0.13 3.78
CA GLU A 69 -7.63 1.08 3.80
C GLU A 69 -6.95 2.32 3.18
N HIS A 70 -5.61 2.40 3.22
CA HIS A 70 -4.85 3.48 2.60
C HIS A 70 -4.85 3.41 1.07
N LEU A 71 -5.18 2.24 0.51
CA LEU A 71 -5.27 1.98 -0.93
C LEU A 71 -6.72 2.06 -1.45
N MET A 72 -7.68 2.24 -0.55
CA MET A 72 -9.10 2.36 -0.90
C MET A 72 -9.42 3.76 -1.45
N ASP A 73 -10.52 3.83 -2.18
CA ASP A 73 -11.14 5.10 -2.62
C ASP A 73 -10.23 6.02 -3.45
N GLY A 74 -9.28 5.44 -4.19
CA GLY A 74 -8.40 6.20 -5.08
C GLY A 74 -7.39 7.08 -4.36
N ARG A 75 -7.18 6.84 -3.06
CA ARG A 75 -6.16 7.53 -2.28
C ARG A 75 -4.78 7.22 -2.85
N THR A 76 -3.95 8.25 -2.88
CA THR A 76 -2.55 8.14 -3.27
C THR A 76 -1.70 8.13 -2.02
N ASP A 77 -0.97 7.03 -1.85
CA ASP A 77 0.00 6.86 -0.79
C ASP A 77 1.36 7.44 -1.21
N ARG A 78 2.07 8.08 -0.27
CA ARG A 78 3.39 8.70 -0.52
C ARG A 78 4.36 8.31 0.58
N PHE A 79 5.52 7.79 0.18
CA PHE A 79 6.55 7.35 1.10
C PHE A 79 7.90 7.96 0.75
N LEU A 80 8.62 8.50 1.75
CA LEU A 80 9.91 9.17 1.55
C LEU A 80 11.07 8.24 1.90
N CYS A 81 11.95 8.03 0.93
CA CYS A 81 13.19 7.27 1.08
C CYS A 81 14.41 8.20 1.13
N ALA A 82 15.45 7.77 1.85
CA ALA A 82 16.69 8.54 2.00
C ALA A 82 17.60 8.47 0.77
N THR A 83 17.53 7.37 0.01
CA THR A 83 18.39 7.12 -1.16
C THR A 83 17.58 6.52 -2.32
N PRO A 84 18.06 6.63 -3.56
CA PRO A 84 17.39 6.03 -4.73
C PRO A 84 17.30 4.50 -4.59
N SER A 85 18.33 3.85 -4.07
CA SER A 85 18.36 2.40 -3.87
C SER A 85 17.28 1.95 -2.88
N LYS A 86 17.07 2.69 -1.77
CA LYS A 86 15.98 2.41 -0.84
C LYS A 86 14.61 2.62 -1.48
N ALA A 87 14.45 3.62 -2.35
CA ALA A 87 13.21 3.81 -3.11
C ALA A 87 12.95 2.62 -4.05
N LYS A 88 14.00 2.09 -4.70
CA LYS A 88 13.85 0.95 -5.61
C LYS A 88 13.51 -0.36 -4.88
N ILE A 89 14.17 -0.63 -3.75
CA ILE A 89 13.84 -1.78 -2.89
C ILE A 89 12.38 -1.69 -2.43
N TYR A 90 11.95 -0.51 -1.98
CA TYR A 90 10.57 -0.31 -1.55
C TYR A 90 9.55 -0.50 -2.69
N GLU A 91 9.86 -0.07 -3.92
CA GLU A 91 9.01 -0.36 -5.09
C GLU A 91 8.87 -1.87 -5.33
N GLU A 92 9.96 -2.62 -5.26
CA GLU A 92 9.96 -4.07 -5.45
C GLU A 92 9.14 -4.78 -4.37
N ASP A 93 9.31 -4.39 -3.10
CA ASP A 93 8.53 -4.90 -1.98
C ASP A 93 7.03 -4.63 -2.16
N LEU A 94 6.67 -3.40 -2.58
CA LEU A 94 5.28 -3.04 -2.88
C LEU A 94 4.69 -3.93 -3.98
N LEU A 95 5.44 -4.20 -5.05
CA LEU A 95 4.95 -5.04 -6.15
C LEU A 95 4.72 -6.49 -5.71
N VAL A 96 5.61 -7.05 -4.87
CA VAL A 96 5.45 -8.39 -4.31
C VAL A 96 4.20 -8.45 -3.42
N MET A 97 4.04 -7.49 -2.51
CA MET A 97 2.90 -7.44 -1.59
C MET A 97 1.58 -7.22 -2.33
N LEU A 98 1.53 -6.32 -3.30
CA LEU A 98 0.33 -6.09 -4.10
C LEU A 98 -0.04 -7.30 -4.96
N ARG A 99 0.95 -8.06 -5.46
CA ARG A 99 0.68 -9.32 -6.15
C ARG A 99 0.05 -10.34 -5.21
N GLN A 100 0.56 -10.49 -3.99
CA GLN A 100 -0.01 -11.37 -2.98
C GLN A 100 -1.42 -10.94 -2.58
N MET A 101 -1.65 -9.63 -2.39
CA MET A 101 -2.98 -9.09 -2.12
C MET A 101 -3.95 -9.43 -3.27
N LYS A 102 -3.52 -9.32 -4.53
CA LYS A 102 -4.35 -9.70 -5.68
C LYS A 102 -4.79 -11.16 -5.61
N LEU A 103 -3.84 -12.07 -5.39
CA LEU A 103 -4.11 -13.50 -5.29
C LEU A 103 -5.10 -13.78 -4.16
N TRP A 104 -4.85 -13.20 -2.99
CA TRP A 104 -5.74 -13.38 -1.83
C TRP A 104 -7.17 -12.88 -2.10
N LEU A 105 -7.32 -11.75 -2.79
CA LEU A 105 -8.64 -11.26 -3.18
C LEU A 105 -9.33 -12.20 -4.18
N THR A 106 -8.58 -12.77 -5.12
CA THR A 106 -9.11 -13.76 -6.07
C THR A 106 -9.55 -15.04 -5.36
N ASP A 107 -8.75 -15.58 -4.44
CA ASP A 107 -9.09 -16.78 -3.67
C ASP A 107 -10.35 -16.57 -2.80
N ASN A 108 -10.54 -15.36 -2.28
CA ASN A 108 -11.74 -15.00 -1.50
C ASN A 108 -12.97 -14.72 -2.37
N ALA A 109 -12.81 -14.50 -3.68
CA ALA A 109 -13.91 -14.33 -4.62
C ALA A 109 -14.59 -15.67 -4.92
N GLU A 110 -13.80 -16.75 -5.11
CA GLU A 110 -14.31 -18.08 -5.47
C GLU A 110 -15.10 -18.75 -4.33
N THR A 111 -14.67 -18.53 -3.09
CA THR A 111 -15.34 -19.06 -1.89
C THR A 111 -16.67 -18.34 -1.56
N GLY A 112 -17.04 -17.30 -2.30
CA GLY A 112 -18.30 -16.56 -2.14
C GLY A 112 -19.49 -17.13 -2.90
N SER A 113 -19.32 -18.21 -3.67
CA SER A 113 -20.44 -18.91 -4.31
C SER A 113 -21.26 -19.66 -3.25
N GLY A 114 -22.32 -19.02 -2.75
CA GLY A 114 -23.24 -19.63 -1.80
C GLY A 114 -23.76 -20.96 -2.33
N THR A 115 -23.54 -22.05 -1.59
CA THR A 115 -24.22 -23.31 -1.85
C THR A 115 -25.68 -23.12 -1.47
N VAL A 116 -26.55 -22.89 -2.47
CA VAL A 116 -28.00 -22.96 -2.29
C VAL A 116 -28.35 -24.43 -2.12
N ILE A 117 -28.70 -24.83 -0.90
CA ILE A 117 -29.36 -26.11 -0.64
C ILE A 117 -30.85 -25.80 -0.55
N GLU A 118 -31.61 -26.23 -1.55
CA GLU A 118 -33.07 -26.28 -1.45
C GLU A 118 -33.44 -27.45 -0.53
N LEU A 119 -34.16 -27.16 0.55
CA LEU A 119 -34.76 -28.14 1.46
C LEU A 119 -36.24 -28.31 1.13
#